data_AF-M4Z6G0-F1
#
_entry.id   AF-M4Z6G0-F1
#
_cell.length_a   1.000
_cell.length_b   1.000
_cell.length_c   1.000
_cell.angle_alpha   90.00
_cell.angle_beta   90.00
_cell.angle_gamma   90.00
#
_symmetry.space_group_name_H-M   'P 1'
#
loop_
_entity.id
_entity.type
_entity.pdbx_description
1 polymer ?
#
loop_
_entity_poly.entity_id
_entity_poly.type
_entity_poly.pdbx_seq_one_letter_code
_entity_poly.pdbx_strand_id
1 'polypeptide(L)'
;MPTDLLALAEAACAGCADRIGMAKIAKAAFDGQDLKPIWAALLGKLLDGTAAPGEGLDLALVGQLIGEKSSALAIQHDVLQAQQLYRVAGNSPAPRLRVLALAASTDMGSNTPIEFLLEETDIALMLLYVVPGAELPSPLPAHDVAIVIASDSEDCQHALREIDAVAARWPRPLLNPPERIWHLDRDKLHALLAGIEGLCIPATVPVDRDRLIEVADERELITDVHAELGFPVIVRPRGSHAGVGLEKIEEPIELSLYLDERDEQEYFVARFVDYASEDGQFRKYRIVFVDGVAYACHMAIARRWDIWYLNAGMAGSESKRLEEATFMQTFDIGFGRRHRSVLDAIAARIGLDYFIIDCAETKDGALLVFEADNTAVVHNMDPPDVFPYKPPQMQKIFAAFAAMIAKHAALAAERAA
;
A
#
# COMPACT_ATOMS: atom_id res chain seq x y z
N MET A 1 7.15 -22.53 39.56
CA MET A 1 7.57 -21.12 39.56
C MET A 1 6.68 -20.41 38.57
N PRO A 2 5.85 -19.42 38.95
CA PRO A 2 5.16 -18.61 37.96
C PRO A 2 6.25 -17.84 37.19
N THR A 3 6.43 -18.17 35.92
CA THR A 3 7.31 -17.43 35.04
C THR A 3 6.74 -16.02 34.97
N ASP A 4 7.50 -15.02 35.40
CA ASP A 4 7.09 -13.63 35.33
C ASP A 4 6.97 -13.22 33.85
N LEU A 5 5.73 -13.30 33.34
CA LEU A 5 5.40 -13.03 31.95
C LEU A 5 5.72 -11.57 31.58
N LEU A 6 5.73 -10.65 32.56
CA LEU A 6 6.12 -9.26 32.36
C LEU A 6 7.64 -9.16 32.10
N ALA A 7 8.45 -9.85 32.90
CA ALA A 7 9.90 -9.88 32.73
C ALA A 7 10.34 -10.56 31.41
N LEU A 8 9.60 -11.56 30.93
CA LEU A 8 9.81 -12.16 29.60
C LEU A 8 9.40 -11.23 28.45
N ALA A 9 8.33 -10.44 28.62
CA ALA A 9 7.91 -9.43 27.65
C ALA A 9 8.89 -8.25 27.57
N GLU A 10 9.45 -7.82 28.70
CA GLU A 10 10.49 -6.78 28.78
C GLU A 10 11.81 -7.25 28.17
N ALA A 11 12.25 -8.49 28.45
CA ALA A 11 13.48 -9.04 27.88
C ALA A 11 13.39 -9.32 26.36
N ALA A 12 12.19 -9.62 25.84
CA ALA A 12 11.94 -9.87 24.41
C ALA A 12 11.95 -8.62 23.52
N CYS A 13 11.86 -7.44 24.13
CA CYS A 13 11.71 -6.14 23.47
C CYS A 13 12.71 -5.09 23.99
N ALA A 14 13.87 -5.52 24.48
CA ALA A 14 14.92 -4.60 24.92
C ALA A 14 15.24 -3.61 23.78
N GLY A 15 14.99 -2.32 24.03
CA GLY A 15 15.23 -1.25 23.06
C GLY A 15 14.08 -0.91 22.13
N CYS A 16 12.85 -1.43 22.29
CA CYS A 16 11.68 -0.90 21.58
C CYS A 16 11.16 0.40 22.21
N ALA A 17 10.87 1.42 21.40
CA ALA A 17 10.10 2.58 21.84
C ALA A 17 8.60 2.39 21.58
N ASP A 18 7.75 2.67 22.56
CA ASP A 18 6.30 2.58 22.39
C ASP A 18 5.76 3.82 21.66
N ARG A 19 4.81 3.61 20.73
CA ARG A 19 4.13 4.66 19.98
C ARG A 19 2.64 4.40 19.82
N ILE A 20 1.87 5.44 19.52
CA ILE A 20 0.43 5.39 19.26
C ILE A 20 0.15 4.68 17.93
N GLY A 21 0.85 5.04 16.86
CA GLY A 21 0.71 4.37 15.56
C GLY A 21 -0.13 5.11 14.51
N MET A 22 0.08 4.70 13.25
CA MET A 22 -0.69 5.12 12.07
C MET A 22 -2.19 4.90 12.23
N ALA A 23 -2.63 3.71 12.66
CA ALA A 23 -4.06 3.37 12.63
C ALA A 23 -4.91 4.33 13.47
N LYS A 24 -4.49 4.57 14.72
CA LYS A 24 -5.18 5.43 15.68
C LYS A 24 -5.12 6.91 15.29
N ILE A 25 -3.95 7.39 14.90
CA ILE A 25 -3.77 8.80 14.54
C ILE A 25 -4.53 9.13 13.25
N ALA A 26 -4.44 8.27 12.23
CA ALA A 26 -5.18 8.45 11.00
C ALA A 26 -6.70 8.34 11.23
N LYS A 27 -7.17 7.43 12.08
CA LYS A 27 -8.60 7.36 12.45
C LYS A 27 -9.08 8.64 13.12
N ALA A 28 -8.30 9.20 14.06
CA ALA A 28 -8.63 10.47 14.69
C ALA A 28 -8.75 11.61 13.66
N ALA A 29 -7.81 11.70 12.71
CA ALA A 29 -7.88 12.65 11.61
C ALA A 29 -9.13 12.43 10.73
N PHE A 30 -9.41 11.16 10.40
CA PHE A 30 -10.53 10.76 9.55
C PHE A 30 -11.88 11.08 10.19
N ASP A 31 -11.99 10.98 11.52
CA ASP A 31 -13.17 11.37 12.30
C ASP A 31 -13.33 12.90 12.46
N GLY A 32 -12.45 13.69 11.84
CA GLY A 32 -12.49 15.15 11.89
C GLY A 32 -11.91 15.76 13.17
N GLN A 33 -11.14 15.00 13.95
CA GLN A 33 -10.40 15.59 15.07
C GLN A 33 -9.28 16.50 14.55
N ASP A 34 -9.18 17.70 15.11
CA ASP A 34 -8.04 18.58 14.82
C ASP A 34 -6.77 18.01 15.46
N LEU A 35 -5.81 17.62 14.62
CA LEU A 35 -4.54 17.07 15.08
C LEU A 35 -3.50 18.15 15.45
N LYS A 36 -3.75 19.43 15.14
CA LYS A 36 -2.79 20.51 15.45
C LYS A 36 -2.45 20.64 16.94
N PRO A 37 -3.40 20.48 17.89
CA PRO A 37 -3.08 20.50 19.32
C PRO A 37 -2.16 19.34 19.73
N ILE A 38 -2.36 18.15 19.15
CA ILE A 38 -1.51 16.97 19.40
C ILE A 38 -0.11 17.24 18.87
N TRP A 39 -0.01 17.75 17.64
CA TRP A 39 1.26 18.13 17.03
C TRP A 39 2.02 19.15 17.88
N ALA A 40 1.36 20.24 18.30
CA ALA A 40 1.97 21.28 19.12
C ALA A 40 2.45 20.75 20.48
N ALA A 41 1.69 19.87 21.12
CA ALA A 41 2.07 19.26 22.39
C ALA A 41 3.30 18.34 22.26
N LEU A 42 3.33 17.51 21.23
CA LEU A 42 4.48 16.63 20.95
C LEU A 42 5.73 17.44 20.53
N LEU A 43 5.54 18.51 19.75
CA LEU A 43 6.62 19.42 19.38
C LEU A 43 7.20 20.12 20.60
N GLY A 44 6.36 20.58 21.53
CA GLY A 44 6.81 21.14 22.81
C GLY A 44 7.69 20.17 23.59
N LYS A 45 7.26 18.91 23.72
CA LYS A 45 8.09 17.86 24.36
C LYS A 45 9.43 17.65 23.65
N LEU A 46 9.44 17.65 22.33
CA LEU A 46 10.67 17.48 21.53
C LEU A 46 11.64 18.64 21.77
N LEU A 47 11.14 19.88 21.73
CA LEU A 47 11.93 21.09 21.96
C LEU A 47 12.48 21.18 23.40
N ASP A 48 11.71 20.70 24.38
CA ASP A 48 12.12 20.61 25.78
C ASP A 48 13.08 19.43 26.05
N GLY A 49 13.36 18.58 25.05
CA GLY A 49 14.21 17.40 25.18
C GLY A 49 13.60 16.28 26.05
N THR A 50 12.27 16.28 26.20
CA THR A 50 11.53 15.31 27.03
C THR A 50 10.74 14.28 26.22
N ALA A 51 10.68 14.42 24.90
CA ALA A 51 9.98 13.47 24.03
C ALA A 51 10.67 12.10 24.02
N ALA A 52 9.89 11.04 24.23
CA ALA A 52 10.35 9.69 23.94
C ALA A 52 10.47 9.46 22.41
N PRO A 53 11.31 8.52 21.94
CA PRO A 53 11.47 8.30 20.49
C PRO A 53 10.15 7.98 19.77
N GLY A 54 9.26 7.21 20.40
CA GLY A 54 7.95 6.90 19.82
C GLY A 54 7.04 8.12 19.70
N GLU A 55 7.11 9.06 20.65
CA GLU A 55 6.43 10.36 20.57
C GLU A 55 7.00 11.23 19.45
N GLY A 56 8.32 11.19 19.23
CA GLY A 56 8.97 11.85 18.09
C GLY A 56 8.53 11.29 16.74
N LEU A 57 8.37 9.97 16.63
CA LEU A 57 7.88 9.33 15.41
C LEU A 57 6.38 9.63 15.17
N ASP A 58 5.56 9.66 16.23
CA ASP A 58 4.16 10.07 16.12
C ASP A 58 4.01 11.56 15.79
N LEU A 59 4.90 12.43 16.28
CA LEU A 59 4.97 13.84 15.90
C LEU A 59 5.19 13.99 14.39
N ALA A 60 6.16 13.25 13.84
CA ALA A 60 6.43 13.23 12.42
C ALA A 60 5.21 12.71 11.63
N LEU A 61 4.57 11.63 12.07
CA LEU A 61 3.36 11.12 11.42
C LEU A 61 2.23 12.16 11.41
N VAL A 62 1.94 12.80 12.55
CA VAL A 62 0.93 13.86 12.64
C VAL A 62 1.29 15.03 11.72
N GLY A 63 2.55 15.45 11.71
CA GLY A 63 3.04 16.54 10.86
C GLY A 63 2.77 16.27 9.37
N GLN A 64 3.04 15.04 8.92
CA GLN A 64 2.73 14.63 7.54
C GLN A 64 1.22 14.65 7.26
N LEU A 65 0.36 14.20 8.20
CA LEU A 65 -1.11 14.21 8.03
C LEU A 65 -1.71 15.62 7.94
N ILE A 66 -1.14 16.60 8.64
CA ILE A 66 -1.63 17.99 8.64
C ILE A 66 -1.02 18.86 7.54
N GLY A 67 -0.15 18.30 6.69
CA GLY A 67 0.45 18.98 5.54
C GLY A 67 1.85 19.57 5.76
N GLU A 68 2.45 19.39 6.95
CA GLU A 68 3.81 19.87 7.28
C GLU A 68 4.89 18.88 6.83
N LYS A 69 4.79 18.35 5.59
CA LYS A 69 5.54 17.16 5.12
C LYS A 69 7.06 17.32 5.28
N SER A 70 7.65 18.42 4.80
CA SER A 70 9.12 18.60 4.81
C SER A 70 9.70 18.61 6.24
N SER A 71 9.11 19.40 7.14
CA SER A 71 9.54 19.47 8.55
C SER A 71 9.32 18.13 9.26
N ALA A 72 8.20 17.47 8.98
CA ALA A 72 7.88 16.17 9.56
C ALA A 72 8.85 15.07 9.12
N LEU A 73 9.26 15.04 7.86
CA LEU A 73 10.27 14.09 7.36
C LEU A 73 11.65 14.36 7.94
N ALA A 74 12.03 15.62 8.18
CA ALA A 74 13.27 15.95 8.87
C ALA A 74 13.27 15.44 10.33
N ILE A 75 12.17 15.67 11.07
CA ILE A 75 11.99 15.11 12.43
C ILE A 75 12.06 13.59 12.39
N GLN A 76 11.37 12.96 11.43
CA GLN A 76 11.40 11.50 11.27
C GLN A 76 12.82 10.98 11.06
N HIS A 77 13.59 11.63 10.18
CA HIS A 77 14.96 11.26 9.91
C HIS A 77 15.81 11.24 11.19
N ASP A 78 15.79 12.34 11.96
CA ASP A 78 16.57 12.46 13.19
C ASP A 78 16.16 11.43 14.25
N VAL A 79 14.84 11.22 14.41
CA VAL A 79 14.30 10.23 15.35
C VAL A 79 14.71 8.81 14.95
N LEU A 80 14.65 8.48 13.66
CA LEU A 80 15.01 7.15 13.16
C LEU A 80 16.51 6.86 13.23
N GLN A 81 17.37 7.88 13.11
CA GLN A 81 18.82 7.74 13.34
C GLN A 81 19.14 7.35 14.79
N ALA A 82 18.36 7.83 15.76
CA ALA A 82 18.53 7.50 17.17
C ALA A 82 17.85 6.18 17.57
N GLN A 83 16.77 5.81 16.89
CA GLN A 83 15.91 4.69 17.28
C GLN A 83 15.23 4.05 16.05
N GLN A 84 15.53 2.78 15.77
CA GLN A 84 14.98 2.06 14.61
C GLN A 84 13.78 1.17 14.94
N LEU A 85 13.60 0.79 16.22
CA LEU A 85 12.64 -0.23 16.62
C LEU A 85 11.50 0.35 17.48
N TYR A 86 10.27 0.10 17.06
CA TYR A 86 9.08 0.64 17.71
C TYR A 86 8.05 -0.45 17.97
N ARG A 87 7.25 -0.27 19.02
CA ARG A 87 6.08 -1.09 19.30
C ARG A 87 4.82 -0.24 19.19
N VAL A 88 3.83 -0.73 18.45
CA VAL A 88 2.52 -0.07 18.34
C VAL A 88 1.68 -0.41 19.56
N ALA A 89 1.20 0.61 20.28
CA ALA A 89 0.46 0.44 21.52
C ALA A 89 -0.94 -0.14 21.26
N GLY A 90 -1.36 -1.12 22.06
CA GLY A 90 -2.78 -1.44 22.27
C GLY A 90 -3.34 -2.77 21.74
N ASN A 91 -2.53 -3.70 21.23
CA ASN A 91 -3.08 -4.94 20.64
C ASN A 91 -3.44 -5.99 21.72
N SER A 92 -2.57 -6.25 22.70
CA SER A 92 -2.87 -7.09 23.87
C SER A 92 -1.72 -7.02 24.89
N PRO A 93 -1.98 -6.97 26.21
CA PRO A 93 -0.92 -7.08 27.22
C PRO A 93 -0.25 -8.48 27.24
N ALA A 94 -0.91 -9.50 26.69
CA ALA A 94 -0.38 -10.84 26.52
C ALA A 94 -0.62 -11.28 25.06
N PRO A 95 0.23 -10.86 24.12
CA PRO A 95 0.03 -11.18 22.72
C PRO A 95 0.25 -12.66 22.45
N ARG A 96 -0.62 -13.26 21.64
CA ARG A 96 -0.49 -14.66 21.21
C ARG A 96 0.64 -14.85 20.20
N LEU A 97 0.86 -13.84 19.35
CA LEU A 97 1.92 -13.81 18.33
C LEU A 97 2.54 -12.42 18.26
N ARG A 98 3.76 -12.35 17.74
CA ARG A 98 4.50 -11.11 17.49
C ARG A 98 4.92 -11.03 16.03
N VAL A 99 4.53 -9.93 15.38
CA VAL A 99 4.91 -9.58 14.02
C VAL A 99 5.98 -8.50 14.05
N LEU A 100 7.06 -8.71 13.30
CA LEU A 100 8.08 -7.70 13.02
C LEU A 100 7.91 -7.18 11.59
N ALA A 101 7.39 -5.97 11.45
CA ALA A 101 7.26 -5.31 10.17
C ALA A 101 8.54 -4.55 9.81
N LEU A 102 9.11 -4.88 8.65
CA LEU A 102 10.33 -4.27 8.12
C LEU A 102 9.94 -3.11 7.20
N ALA A 103 10.19 -1.89 7.67
CA ALA A 103 9.76 -0.65 7.03
C ALA A 103 10.95 0.11 6.43
N ALA A 104 10.71 0.84 5.36
CA ALA A 104 11.67 1.83 4.86
C ALA A 104 11.55 3.13 5.66
N SER A 105 12.67 3.83 5.87
CA SER A 105 12.69 5.18 6.47
C SER A 105 12.25 6.25 5.46
N THR A 106 10.97 6.21 5.08
CA THR A 106 10.35 7.06 4.05
C THR A 106 9.03 7.65 4.55
N ASP A 107 8.31 8.41 3.71
CA ASP A 107 7.00 8.95 4.08
C ASP A 107 5.95 7.86 4.38
N MET A 108 4.87 8.25 5.07
CA MET A 108 3.87 7.30 5.55
C MET A 108 3.18 6.48 4.45
N GLY A 109 3.15 6.97 3.20
CA GLY A 109 2.44 6.35 2.08
C GLY A 109 3.24 5.23 1.41
N SER A 110 4.54 5.13 1.70
CA SER A 110 5.44 4.16 1.08
C SER A 110 5.68 2.91 1.95
N ASN A 111 4.98 2.78 3.07
CA ASN A 111 4.95 1.55 3.87
C ASN A 111 3.51 1.06 4.04
N THR A 112 3.28 -0.26 3.95
CA THR A 112 1.96 -0.86 4.20
C THR A 112 1.51 -0.56 5.62
N PRO A 113 0.33 0.06 5.83
CA PRO A 113 -0.15 0.38 7.16
C PRO A 113 -0.84 -0.83 7.80
N ILE A 114 -0.10 -1.93 8.00
CA ILE A 114 -0.63 -3.19 8.57
C ILE A 114 -1.15 -3.03 10.00
N GLU A 115 -0.88 -1.88 10.64
CA GLU A 115 -1.50 -1.47 11.89
C GLU A 115 -3.04 -1.55 11.83
N PHE A 116 -3.66 -1.14 10.71
CA PHE A 116 -5.11 -1.23 10.54
C PHE A 116 -5.64 -2.67 10.50
N LEU A 117 -4.82 -3.61 10.02
CA LEU A 117 -5.16 -5.03 10.00
C LEU A 117 -4.96 -5.67 11.38
N LEU A 118 -4.02 -5.09 12.15
CA LEU A 118 -3.53 -5.44 13.49
C LEU A 118 -4.44 -5.08 14.67
N GLU A 119 -5.09 -3.91 14.59
CA GLU A 119 -5.54 -3.13 15.76
C GLU A 119 -6.47 -3.87 16.72
N GLU A 120 -7.40 -4.67 16.21
CA GLU A 120 -8.39 -5.39 17.03
C GLU A 120 -8.02 -6.87 17.27
N THR A 121 -6.74 -7.23 17.12
CA THR A 121 -6.25 -8.61 17.24
C THR A 121 -5.36 -8.82 18.46
N ASP A 122 -5.17 -10.08 18.85
CA ASP A 122 -4.24 -10.49 19.92
C ASP A 122 -2.77 -10.58 19.46
N ILE A 123 -2.44 -9.99 18.32
CA ILE A 123 -1.11 -10.04 17.69
C ILE A 123 -0.36 -8.74 17.97
N ALA A 124 0.79 -8.81 18.63
CA ALA A 124 1.64 -7.65 18.83
C ALA A 124 2.37 -7.26 17.55
N LEU A 125 2.43 -5.96 17.26
CA LEU A 125 3.15 -5.39 16.12
C LEU A 125 4.36 -4.57 16.57
N MET A 126 5.52 -4.94 16.03
CA MET A 126 6.75 -4.17 16.11
C MET A 126 7.14 -3.68 14.72
N LEU A 127 7.67 -2.47 14.63
CA LEU A 127 8.14 -1.84 13.41
C LEU A 127 9.66 -1.68 13.51
N LEU A 128 10.41 -2.26 12.57
CA LEU A 128 11.83 -2.02 12.40
C LEU A 128 12.04 -1.20 11.14
N TYR A 129 12.50 0.04 11.31
CA TYR A 129 12.87 0.92 10.21
C TYR A 129 14.30 0.63 9.77
N VAL A 130 14.45 0.31 8.48
CA VAL A 130 15.76 0.20 7.83
C VAL A 130 16.20 1.60 7.46
N VAL A 131 17.27 2.06 8.12
CA VAL A 131 17.77 3.43 8.03
C VAL A 131 19.10 3.43 7.27
N PRO A 132 19.27 4.25 6.22
CA PRO A 132 20.52 4.34 5.49
C PRO A 132 21.73 4.60 6.40
N GLY A 133 22.75 3.76 6.26
CA GLY A 133 24.00 3.84 7.05
C GLY A 133 23.94 3.21 8.45
N ALA A 134 22.77 2.75 8.91
CA ALA A 134 22.63 2.02 10.17
C ALA A 134 22.53 0.51 9.93
N GLU A 135 23.24 -0.28 10.74
CA GLU A 135 23.09 -1.73 10.72
C GLU A 135 21.74 -2.18 11.32
N LEU A 136 21.25 -3.35 10.91
CA LEU A 136 20.09 -3.95 11.56
C LEU A 136 20.42 -4.33 13.01
N PRO A 137 19.49 -4.17 13.97
CA PRO A 137 19.72 -4.54 15.37
C PRO A 137 20.17 -6.00 15.52
N SER A 138 21.20 -6.21 16.35
CA SER A 138 21.71 -7.52 16.71
C SER A 138 21.86 -7.61 18.24
N PRO A 139 21.10 -8.49 18.92
CA PRO A 139 20.10 -9.41 18.36
C PRO A 139 18.85 -8.70 17.83
N LEU A 140 18.17 -9.31 16.86
CA LEU A 140 16.83 -8.90 16.45
C LEU A 140 15.83 -9.07 17.62
N PRO A 141 14.77 -8.24 17.71
CA PRO A 141 13.73 -8.44 18.71
C PRO A 141 13.04 -9.80 18.51
N ALA A 142 12.61 -10.43 19.60
CA ALA A 142 11.99 -11.73 19.51
C ALA A 142 10.61 -11.62 18.82
N HIS A 143 10.48 -12.28 17.66
CA HIS A 143 9.27 -12.29 16.84
C HIS A 143 8.97 -13.70 16.34
N ASP A 144 7.74 -13.91 15.88
CA ASP A 144 7.25 -15.19 15.38
C ASP A 144 7.16 -15.19 13.85
N VAL A 145 6.83 -14.03 13.26
CA VAL A 145 6.81 -13.78 11.80
C VAL A 145 7.36 -12.39 11.51
N ALA A 146 8.07 -12.22 10.40
CA ALA A 146 8.41 -10.92 9.86
C ALA A 146 7.66 -10.67 8.53
N ILE A 147 7.38 -9.41 8.22
CA ILE A 147 6.75 -9.01 6.95
C ILE A 147 7.43 -7.74 6.43
N VAL A 148 7.78 -7.71 5.15
CA VAL A 148 8.26 -6.48 4.52
C VAL A 148 7.06 -5.62 4.15
N ILE A 149 7.05 -4.40 4.69
CA ILE A 149 5.98 -3.42 4.44
C ILE A 149 6.45 -2.26 3.56
N ALA A 150 7.76 -2.14 3.27
CA ALA A 150 8.26 -1.18 2.30
C ALA A 150 7.71 -1.45 0.89
N SER A 151 7.34 -0.41 0.16
CA SER A 151 6.95 -0.51 -1.25
C SER A 151 8.13 -0.75 -2.20
N ASP A 152 7.82 -0.93 -3.47
CA ASP A 152 8.77 -0.95 -4.58
C ASP A 152 9.23 0.46 -5.04
N SER A 153 8.77 1.53 -4.36
CA SER A 153 9.12 2.90 -4.73
C SER A 153 10.63 3.15 -4.67
N GLU A 154 11.09 4.18 -5.38
CA GLU A 154 12.51 4.54 -5.44
C GLU A 154 13.10 4.79 -4.04
N ASP A 155 12.37 5.51 -3.18
CA ASP A 155 12.79 5.82 -1.82
C ASP A 155 12.91 4.56 -0.92
N CYS A 156 12.24 3.46 -1.29
CA CYS A 156 12.29 2.19 -0.57
C CYS A 156 13.42 1.27 -1.05
N GLN A 157 14.07 1.56 -2.19
CA GLN A 157 15.04 0.66 -2.81
C GLN A 157 16.23 0.32 -1.90
N HIS A 158 16.72 1.28 -1.12
CA HIS A 158 17.77 1.02 -0.14
C HIS A 158 17.30 -0.01 0.91
N ALA A 159 16.13 0.22 1.51
CA ALA A 159 15.59 -0.67 2.54
C ALA A 159 15.34 -2.08 1.99
N LEU A 160 14.76 -2.19 0.79
CA LEU A 160 14.53 -3.48 0.14
C LEU A 160 15.83 -4.25 -0.09
N ARG A 161 16.91 -3.60 -0.55
CA ARG A 161 18.21 -4.25 -0.76
C ARG A 161 18.85 -4.74 0.54
N GLU A 162 18.80 -3.95 1.61
CA GLU A 162 19.32 -4.35 2.92
C GLU A 162 18.54 -5.55 3.50
N ILE A 163 17.22 -5.56 3.33
CA ILE A 163 16.37 -6.68 3.74
C ILE A 163 16.68 -7.92 2.89
N ASP A 164 16.81 -7.76 1.57
CA ASP A 164 17.10 -8.87 0.64
C ASP A 164 18.44 -9.55 0.96
N ALA A 165 19.46 -8.75 1.29
CA ALA A 165 20.78 -9.24 1.68
C ALA A 165 20.77 -10.17 2.92
N VAL A 166 19.69 -10.12 3.72
CA VAL A 166 19.52 -10.99 4.90
C VAL A 166 18.33 -11.94 4.80
N ALA A 167 17.49 -11.84 3.77
CA ALA A 167 16.24 -12.58 3.64
C ALA A 167 16.45 -14.11 3.71
N ALA A 168 17.43 -14.63 2.97
CA ALA A 168 17.72 -16.07 2.93
C ALA A 168 18.17 -16.66 4.29
N ARG A 169 18.68 -15.81 5.19
CA ARG A 169 19.15 -16.20 6.54
C ARG A 169 18.24 -15.67 7.65
N TRP A 170 17.07 -15.12 7.31
CA TRP A 170 16.15 -14.57 8.29
C TRP A 170 15.69 -15.68 9.25
N PRO A 171 15.69 -15.45 10.58
CA PRO A 171 15.49 -16.54 11.56
C PRO A 171 14.05 -17.04 11.69
N ARG A 172 13.09 -16.34 11.06
CA ARG A 172 11.64 -16.60 11.11
C ARG A 172 11.06 -16.57 9.68
N PRO A 173 9.80 -16.95 9.46
CA PRO A 173 9.14 -16.68 8.18
C PRO A 173 9.21 -15.20 7.85
N LEU A 174 9.68 -14.89 6.65
CA LEU A 174 9.69 -13.54 6.08
C LEU A 174 8.63 -13.49 4.98
N LEU A 175 7.55 -12.76 5.25
CA LEU A 175 6.46 -12.55 4.31
C LEU A 175 6.78 -11.36 3.39
N ASN A 176 6.25 -11.42 2.17
CA ASN A 176 6.48 -10.43 1.12
C ASN A 176 7.98 -10.14 0.89
N PRO A 177 8.81 -11.13 0.52
CA PRO A 177 10.24 -10.89 0.34
C PRO A 177 10.52 -9.85 -0.76
N PRO A 178 11.63 -9.07 -0.67
CA PRO A 178 11.95 -8.01 -1.64
C PRO A 178 11.96 -8.48 -3.09
N GLU A 179 12.48 -9.69 -3.35
CA GLU A 179 12.50 -10.32 -4.68
C GLU A 179 11.14 -10.32 -5.39
N ARG A 180 10.04 -10.43 -4.62
CA ARG A 180 8.66 -10.40 -5.16
C ARG A 180 8.09 -8.99 -5.21
N ILE A 181 8.42 -8.14 -4.24
CA ILE A 181 7.96 -6.74 -4.19
C ILE A 181 8.45 -5.98 -5.42
N TRP A 182 9.70 -6.17 -5.86
CA TRP A 182 10.23 -5.47 -7.03
C TRP A 182 9.47 -5.72 -8.33
N HIS A 183 8.68 -6.79 -8.41
CA HIS A 183 7.85 -7.10 -9.58
C HIS A 183 6.51 -6.35 -9.60
N LEU A 184 6.17 -5.60 -8.56
CA LEU A 184 4.97 -4.75 -8.52
C LEU A 184 5.13 -3.45 -9.32
N ASP A 185 6.36 -3.09 -9.68
CA ASP A 185 6.67 -1.90 -10.49
C ASP A 185 5.90 -1.97 -11.82
N ARG A 186 5.37 -0.84 -12.27
CA ARG A 186 4.34 -0.81 -13.32
C ARG A 186 4.84 -1.37 -14.64
N ASP A 187 6.09 -1.12 -14.97
CA ASP A 187 6.74 -1.63 -16.18
C ASP A 187 6.97 -3.16 -16.12
N LYS A 188 7.24 -3.70 -14.93
CA LYS A 188 7.47 -5.13 -14.70
C LYS A 188 6.17 -5.91 -14.52
N LEU A 189 5.14 -5.32 -13.92
CA LEU A 189 3.88 -5.97 -13.61
C LEU A 189 3.19 -6.50 -14.87
N HIS A 190 3.21 -5.72 -15.95
CA HIS A 190 2.71 -6.17 -17.25
C HIS A 190 3.40 -7.46 -17.70
N ALA A 191 4.74 -7.49 -17.72
CA ALA A 191 5.50 -8.67 -18.13
C ALA A 191 5.24 -9.89 -17.24
N LEU A 192 5.07 -9.67 -15.93
CA LEU A 192 4.74 -10.73 -14.97
C LEU A 192 3.37 -11.36 -15.27
N LEU A 193 2.37 -10.53 -15.56
CA LEU A 193 0.98 -10.96 -15.72
C LEU A 193 0.56 -11.27 -17.17
N ALA A 194 1.39 -10.92 -18.15
CA ALA A 194 1.10 -11.11 -19.57
C ALA A 194 0.70 -12.56 -19.91
N GLY A 195 -0.35 -12.71 -20.72
CA GLY A 195 -0.83 -14.02 -21.17
C GLY A 195 -1.72 -14.78 -20.18
N ILE A 196 -2.17 -14.17 -19.07
CA ILE A 196 -3.31 -14.70 -18.30
C ILE A 196 -4.58 -14.55 -19.14
N GLU A 197 -5.26 -15.65 -19.45
CA GLU A 197 -6.53 -15.63 -20.18
C GLU A 197 -7.60 -14.88 -19.37
N GLY A 198 -8.30 -13.93 -20.01
CA GLY A 198 -9.31 -13.09 -19.35
C GLY A 198 -8.74 -11.88 -18.61
N LEU A 199 -7.42 -11.65 -18.64
CA LEU A 199 -6.76 -10.46 -18.11
C LEU A 199 -6.48 -9.45 -19.23
N CYS A 200 -6.85 -8.20 -19.00
CA CYS A 200 -6.38 -7.04 -19.73
C CYS A 200 -5.39 -6.28 -18.84
N ILE A 201 -4.12 -6.22 -19.25
CA ILE A 201 -3.11 -5.39 -18.58
C ILE A 201 -2.29 -4.68 -19.66
N PRO A 202 -2.55 -3.39 -19.95
CA PRO A 202 -1.77 -2.62 -20.91
C PRO A 202 -0.29 -2.59 -20.54
N ALA A 203 0.60 -2.67 -21.54
CA ALA A 203 2.00 -2.36 -21.33
C ALA A 203 2.15 -0.93 -20.78
N THR A 204 2.88 -0.79 -19.68
CA THR A 204 3.29 0.50 -19.13
C THR A 204 4.76 0.71 -19.45
N VAL A 205 5.06 1.68 -20.30
CA VAL A 205 6.38 1.86 -20.90
C VAL A 205 7.05 3.07 -20.24
N PRO A 206 8.28 2.94 -19.69
CA PRO A 206 9.07 4.09 -19.29
C PRO A 206 9.58 4.82 -20.54
N VAL A 207 9.37 6.13 -20.61
CA VAL A 207 9.74 6.98 -21.74
C VAL A 207 10.34 8.29 -21.22
N ASP A 208 11.50 8.67 -21.77
CA ASP A 208 12.15 9.94 -21.46
C ASP A 208 11.40 11.12 -22.09
N ARG A 209 11.46 12.29 -21.43
CA ARG A 209 10.85 13.54 -21.89
C ARG A 209 11.23 13.85 -23.34
N ASP A 210 12.51 13.76 -23.68
CA ASP A 210 13.01 14.06 -25.03
C ASP A 210 12.33 13.20 -26.10
N ARG A 211 12.09 11.91 -25.81
CA ARG A 211 11.40 11.00 -26.73
C ARG A 211 9.92 11.38 -26.87
N LEU A 212 9.27 11.81 -25.79
CA LEU A 212 7.89 12.31 -25.85
C LEU A 212 7.79 13.63 -26.63
N ILE A 213 8.81 14.49 -26.59
CA ILE A 213 8.88 15.69 -27.45
C ILE A 213 8.95 15.31 -28.92
N GLU A 214 9.75 14.30 -29.30
CA GLU A 214 9.79 13.82 -30.70
C GLU A 214 8.42 13.31 -31.16
N VAL A 215 7.65 12.65 -30.29
CA VAL A 215 6.27 12.23 -30.58
C VAL A 215 5.33 13.43 -30.67
N ALA A 216 5.44 14.40 -29.75
CA ALA A 216 4.62 15.61 -29.72
C ALA A 216 4.82 16.50 -30.96
N ASP A 217 6.06 16.58 -31.46
CA ASP A 217 6.43 17.28 -32.69
C ASP A 217 6.10 16.48 -33.96
N GLU A 218 5.46 15.32 -33.84
CA GLU A 218 5.15 14.39 -34.93
C GLU A 218 6.38 13.93 -35.73
N ARG A 219 7.58 13.98 -35.13
CA ARG A 219 8.84 13.47 -35.71
C ARG A 219 8.98 11.96 -35.53
N GLU A 220 8.18 11.38 -34.65
CA GLU A 220 8.09 9.95 -34.36
C GLU A 220 6.64 9.55 -34.07
N LEU A 221 6.23 8.33 -34.48
CA LEU A 221 4.93 7.81 -34.10
C LEU A 221 4.97 7.22 -32.68
N ILE A 222 3.90 7.36 -31.91
CA ILE A 222 3.82 6.73 -30.58
C ILE A 222 3.99 5.20 -30.63
N THR A 223 3.65 4.56 -31.74
CA THR A 223 3.86 3.13 -31.99
C THR A 223 5.33 2.75 -32.18
N ASP A 224 6.19 3.71 -32.55
CA ASP A 224 7.64 3.51 -32.67
C ASP A 224 8.31 3.51 -31.29
N VAL A 225 7.70 4.16 -30.29
CA VAL A 225 8.11 4.06 -28.87
C VAL A 225 7.83 2.66 -28.35
N HIS A 226 6.62 2.13 -28.56
CA HIS A 226 6.27 0.75 -28.25
C HIS A 226 5.04 0.31 -29.04
N ALA A 227 5.06 -0.91 -29.60
CA ALA A 227 4.04 -1.39 -30.54
C ALA A 227 2.61 -1.50 -29.97
N GLU A 228 2.47 -1.61 -28.63
CA GLU A 228 1.16 -1.62 -27.97
C GLU A 228 0.60 -0.22 -27.68
N LEU A 229 1.40 0.84 -27.85
CA LEU A 229 0.92 2.20 -27.65
C LEU A 229 0.17 2.70 -28.87
N GLY A 230 -0.81 3.56 -28.62
CA GLY A 230 -1.64 4.20 -29.62
C GLY A 230 -2.56 5.18 -28.92
N PHE A 231 -2.77 6.34 -29.52
CA PHE A 231 -3.66 7.34 -28.95
C PHE A 231 -5.12 6.83 -28.89
N PRO A 232 -5.89 7.13 -27.82
CA PRO A 232 -5.43 7.85 -26.64
C PRO A 232 -4.48 7.07 -25.75
N VAL A 233 -3.50 7.78 -25.18
CA VAL A 233 -2.58 7.25 -24.16
C VAL A 233 -2.83 7.91 -22.82
N ILE A 234 -2.40 7.24 -21.75
CA ILE A 234 -2.28 7.81 -20.41
C ILE A 234 -0.80 8.10 -20.18
N VAL A 235 -0.48 9.32 -19.74
CA VAL A 235 0.88 9.76 -19.41
C VAL A 235 0.94 10.13 -17.93
N ARG A 236 2.02 9.73 -17.25
CA ARG A 236 2.25 10.03 -15.83
C ARG A 236 3.73 10.24 -15.57
N PRO A 237 4.16 11.25 -14.78
CA PRO A 237 5.55 11.35 -14.37
C PRO A 237 5.98 10.15 -13.53
N ARG A 238 7.19 9.65 -13.75
CA ARG A 238 7.78 8.59 -12.93
C ARG A 238 7.92 9.07 -11.48
N GLY A 239 7.65 8.19 -10.52
CA GLY A 239 7.69 8.52 -9.09
C GLY A 239 6.51 9.34 -8.57
N SER A 240 5.57 9.77 -9.42
CA SER A 240 4.35 10.43 -8.94
C SER A 240 3.41 9.42 -8.27
N HIS A 241 2.59 9.88 -7.31
CA HIS A 241 1.56 9.10 -6.63
C HIS A 241 0.21 9.82 -6.69
N ALA A 242 -0.87 9.14 -6.28
CA ALA A 242 -2.17 9.80 -6.06
C ALA A 242 -2.76 10.54 -7.30
N GLY A 243 -2.40 10.11 -8.52
CA GLY A 243 -2.86 10.73 -9.76
C GLY A 243 -2.18 12.07 -10.10
N VAL A 244 -1.15 12.49 -9.35
CA VAL A 244 -0.42 13.73 -9.64
C VAL A 244 0.25 13.62 -11.02
N GLY A 245 -0.16 14.51 -11.93
CA GLY A 245 0.34 14.55 -13.30
C GLY A 245 -0.14 13.44 -14.22
N LEU A 246 -1.10 12.63 -13.77
CA LEU A 246 -1.74 11.64 -14.61
C LEU A 246 -2.71 12.32 -15.56
N GLU A 247 -2.48 12.23 -16.87
CA GLU A 247 -3.35 12.81 -17.89
C GLU A 247 -3.65 11.80 -19.00
N LYS A 248 -4.84 11.94 -19.61
CA LYS A 248 -5.20 11.23 -20.84
C LYS A 248 -4.94 12.16 -22.01
N ILE A 249 -4.14 11.70 -22.95
CA ILE A 249 -3.73 12.44 -24.14
C ILE A 249 -4.37 11.78 -25.36
N GLU A 250 -5.18 12.53 -26.11
CA GLU A 250 -5.92 12.05 -27.28
C GLU A 250 -5.10 12.17 -28.58
N GLU A 251 -4.14 13.09 -28.65
CA GLU A 251 -3.35 13.35 -29.86
C GLU A 251 -2.01 14.05 -29.56
N PRO A 252 -1.04 14.07 -30.51
CA PRO A 252 0.30 14.65 -30.29
C PRO A 252 0.31 16.10 -29.78
N ILE A 253 -0.61 16.95 -30.26
CA ILE A 253 -0.67 18.36 -29.82
C ILE A 253 -1.01 18.49 -28.33
N GLU A 254 -1.86 17.61 -27.79
CA GLU A 254 -2.17 17.56 -26.37
C GLU A 254 -0.95 17.08 -25.55
N LEU A 255 -0.12 16.20 -26.11
CA LEU A 255 1.14 15.79 -25.49
C LEU A 255 2.10 16.98 -25.35
N SER A 256 2.21 17.82 -26.39
CA SER A 256 3.03 19.04 -26.34
C SER A 256 2.57 19.96 -25.21
N LEU A 257 1.27 20.24 -25.13
CA LEU A 257 0.70 21.12 -24.10
C LEU A 257 0.94 20.56 -22.69
N TYR A 258 0.78 19.23 -22.53
CA TYR A 258 1.07 18.56 -21.27
C TYR A 258 2.54 18.71 -20.86
N LEU A 259 3.48 18.53 -21.79
CA LEU A 259 4.92 18.62 -21.50
C LEU A 259 5.38 20.05 -21.21
N ASP A 260 4.71 21.08 -21.73
CA ASP A 260 5.00 22.48 -21.45
C ASP A 260 4.70 22.88 -20.00
N GLU A 261 3.79 22.17 -19.34
CA GLU A 261 3.42 22.41 -17.93
C GLU A 261 4.24 21.54 -16.94
N ARG A 262 5.24 20.82 -17.44
CA ARG A 262 5.94 19.76 -16.70
C ARG A 262 7.46 19.82 -16.84
N ASP A 263 8.14 19.66 -15.70
CA ASP A 263 9.60 19.68 -15.59
C ASP A 263 10.20 18.27 -15.41
N GLU A 264 9.37 17.25 -15.18
CA GLU A 264 9.81 15.87 -14.97
C GLU A 264 10.49 15.29 -16.23
N GLN A 265 11.49 14.43 -16.04
CA GLN A 265 12.34 13.94 -17.13
C GLN A 265 11.97 12.52 -17.62
N GLU A 266 11.25 11.76 -16.79
CA GLU A 266 10.85 10.38 -17.08
C GLU A 266 9.35 10.22 -16.85
N TYR A 267 8.70 9.50 -17.75
CA TYR A 267 7.27 9.26 -17.71
C TYR A 267 6.95 7.78 -17.89
N PHE A 268 5.83 7.35 -17.34
CA PHE A 268 5.16 6.12 -17.72
C PHE A 268 4.05 6.43 -18.72
N VAL A 269 4.05 5.69 -19.82
CA VAL A 269 3.03 5.78 -20.87
C VAL A 269 2.37 4.43 -21.10
N ALA A 270 1.05 4.42 -21.15
CA ALA A 270 0.25 3.23 -21.46
C ALA A 270 -0.90 3.61 -22.40
N ARG A 271 -1.38 2.68 -23.23
CA ARG A 271 -2.62 2.92 -23.98
C ARG A 271 -3.80 3.10 -23.01
N PHE A 272 -4.70 4.04 -23.32
CA PHE A 272 -5.94 4.18 -22.59
C PHE A 272 -6.88 3.02 -22.92
N VAL A 273 -7.52 2.44 -21.90
CA VAL A 273 -8.56 1.44 -22.07
C VAL A 273 -9.87 2.03 -21.60
N ASP A 274 -10.84 2.19 -22.50
CA ASP A 274 -12.18 2.64 -22.12
C ASP A 274 -12.96 1.51 -21.43
N TYR A 275 -13.02 1.56 -20.11
CA TYR A 275 -13.76 0.63 -19.26
C TYR A 275 -15.06 1.24 -18.71
N ALA A 276 -15.58 2.31 -19.31
CA ALA A 276 -16.91 2.80 -18.96
C ALA A 276 -17.94 1.69 -19.18
N SER A 277 -18.82 1.49 -18.20
CA SER A 277 -19.95 0.58 -18.33
C SER A 277 -21.05 1.21 -19.19
N GLU A 278 -22.13 0.47 -19.44
CA GLU A 278 -23.25 0.91 -20.30
C GLU A 278 -23.90 2.22 -19.86
N ASP A 279 -23.83 2.57 -18.57
CA ASP A 279 -24.35 3.82 -18.01
C ASP A 279 -23.41 5.02 -18.22
N GLY A 280 -22.29 4.84 -18.91
CA GLY A 280 -21.27 5.86 -19.15
C GLY A 280 -20.46 6.22 -17.91
N GLN A 281 -20.57 5.45 -16.82
CA GLN A 281 -19.74 5.60 -15.63
C GLN A 281 -18.65 4.55 -15.58
N PHE A 282 -17.56 4.90 -14.91
CA PHE A 282 -16.41 4.05 -14.67
C PHE A 282 -16.51 3.44 -13.28
N ARG A 283 -16.16 2.15 -13.16
CA ARG A 283 -16.15 1.39 -11.90
C ARG A 283 -14.73 0.90 -11.64
N LYS A 284 -14.14 1.38 -10.55
CA LYS A 284 -12.83 0.92 -10.06
C LYS A 284 -13.05 0.06 -8.83
N TYR A 285 -12.50 -1.15 -8.85
CA TYR A 285 -12.53 -2.11 -7.75
C TYR A 285 -11.14 -2.20 -7.13
N ARG A 286 -11.07 -2.17 -5.80
CA ARG A 286 -9.89 -2.56 -5.05
C ARG A 286 -10.09 -3.97 -4.51
N ILE A 287 -9.19 -4.88 -4.88
CA ILE A 287 -9.18 -6.28 -4.44
C ILE A 287 -7.92 -6.53 -3.63
N VAL A 288 -8.07 -7.09 -2.44
CA VAL A 288 -6.96 -7.45 -1.55
C VAL A 288 -6.74 -8.94 -1.65
N PHE A 289 -5.48 -9.35 -1.75
CA PHE A 289 -5.06 -10.73 -1.70
C PHE A 289 -4.41 -11.02 -0.36
N VAL A 290 -4.87 -12.09 0.30
CA VAL A 290 -4.31 -12.58 1.55
C VAL A 290 -4.10 -14.08 1.41
N ASP A 291 -2.87 -14.56 1.53
CA ASP A 291 -2.51 -15.98 1.38
C ASP A 291 -3.04 -16.57 0.06
N GLY A 292 -2.96 -15.78 -1.01
CA GLY A 292 -3.44 -16.13 -2.35
C GLY A 292 -4.96 -16.04 -2.58
N VAL A 293 -5.74 -15.66 -1.56
CA VAL A 293 -7.21 -15.53 -1.67
C VAL A 293 -7.60 -14.07 -1.88
N ALA A 294 -8.42 -13.81 -2.90
CA ALA A 294 -8.94 -12.48 -3.22
C ALA A 294 -10.15 -12.09 -2.35
N TYR A 295 -10.20 -10.82 -1.93
CA TYR A 295 -11.29 -10.22 -1.15
C TYR A 295 -11.66 -8.84 -1.69
N ALA A 296 -12.96 -8.53 -1.75
CA ALA A 296 -13.42 -7.16 -2.02
C ALA A 296 -12.99 -6.19 -0.93
N CYS A 297 -12.29 -5.10 -1.29
CA CYS A 297 -11.94 -4.03 -0.37
C CYS A 297 -12.86 -2.81 -0.52
N HIS A 298 -12.99 -2.27 -1.73
CA HIS A 298 -13.96 -1.22 -2.04
C HIS A 298 -14.27 -1.14 -3.54
N MET A 299 -15.36 -0.46 -3.89
CA MET A 299 -15.68 -0.08 -5.27
C MET A 299 -15.99 1.41 -5.34
N ALA A 300 -15.35 2.12 -6.27
CA ALA A 300 -15.57 3.52 -6.54
C ALA A 300 -16.22 3.71 -7.92
N ILE A 301 -17.24 4.58 -8.00
CA ILE A 301 -17.98 4.86 -9.24
C ILE A 301 -17.91 6.35 -9.56
N ALA A 302 -17.52 6.73 -10.78
CA ALA A 302 -17.52 8.12 -11.22
C ALA A 302 -17.76 8.28 -12.72
N ARG A 303 -18.03 9.51 -13.17
CA ARG A 303 -18.14 9.86 -14.60
C ARG A 303 -16.78 10.12 -15.26
N ARG A 304 -15.71 10.12 -14.47
CA ARG A 304 -14.32 10.29 -14.92
C ARG A 304 -13.59 8.96 -14.76
N TRP A 305 -12.59 8.72 -15.60
CA TRP A 305 -11.83 7.47 -15.62
C TRP A 305 -10.71 7.44 -14.58
N ASP A 306 -10.15 8.57 -14.19
CA ASP A 306 -9.08 8.68 -13.19
C ASP A 306 -9.64 8.64 -11.76
N ILE A 307 -10.24 7.49 -11.42
CA ILE A 307 -10.97 7.31 -10.17
C ILE A 307 -10.01 6.98 -9.02
N TRP A 308 -10.22 7.66 -7.91
CA TRP A 308 -9.89 7.13 -6.59
C TRP A 308 -11.12 7.27 -5.66
N TYR A 309 -11.14 6.55 -4.55
CA TYR A 309 -12.36 6.50 -3.71
C TYR A 309 -12.80 7.89 -3.22
N LEU A 310 -11.85 8.78 -2.92
CA LEU A 310 -12.11 10.13 -2.40
C LEU A 310 -12.68 11.12 -3.44
N ASN A 311 -12.37 10.98 -4.75
CA ASN A 311 -12.99 11.82 -5.81
C ASN A 311 -14.29 11.25 -6.37
N ALA A 312 -14.65 10.01 -6.03
CA ALA A 312 -15.83 9.36 -6.59
C ALA A 312 -17.16 9.89 -6.00
N GLY A 313 -17.11 10.60 -4.87
CA GLY A 313 -18.30 11.17 -4.23
C GLY A 313 -19.27 10.10 -3.73
N MET A 314 -18.75 8.95 -3.27
CA MET A 314 -19.55 7.80 -2.84
C MET A 314 -20.51 8.14 -1.70
N ALA A 315 -20.04 8.87 -0.68
CA ALA A 315 -20.85 9.23 0.49
C ALA A 315 -22.14 9.99 0.14
N GLY A 316 -22.09 10.84 -0.90
CA GLY A 316 -23.22 11.66 -1.33
C GLY A 316 -24.22 10.95 -2.26
N SER A 317 -24.02 9.68 -2.59
CA SER A 317 -24.84 8.95 -3.56
C SER A 317 -25.30 7.59 -3.02
N GLU A 318 -26.60 7.49 -2.70
CA GLU A 318 -27.19 6.24 -2.23
C GLU A 318 -27.09 5.11 -3.26
N SER A 319 -27.31 5.39 -4.55
CA SER A 319 -27.21 4.38 -5.60
C SER A 319 -25.79 3.81 -5.72
N LYS A 320 -24.76 4.66 -5.68
CA LYS A 320 -23.36 4.19 -5.69
C LYS A 320 -23.03 3.34 -4.46
N ARG A 321 -23.50 3.75 -3.28
CA ARG A 321 -23.32 2.99 -2.04
C ARG A 321 -24.03 1.64 -2.08
N LEU A 322 -25.24 1.57 -2.66
CA LEU A 322 -25.97 0.31 -2.82
C LEU A 322 -25.24 -0.64 -3.78
N GLU A 323 -24.65 -0.11 -4.85
CA GLU A 323 -23.86 -0.90 -5.79
C GLU A 323 -22.59 -1.45 -5.14
N GLU A 324 -21.85 -0.62 -4.39
CA GLU A 324 -20.68 -1.07 -3.61
C GLU A 324 -21.06 -2.10 -2.54
N ALA A 325 -22.17 -1.89 -1.83
CA ALA A 325 -22.70 -2.86 -0.88
C ALA A 325 -22.97 -4.22 -1.54
N THR A 326 -23.59 -4.20 -2.72
CA THR A 326 -23.90 -5.41 -3.50
C THR A 326 -22.63 -6.10 -3.94
N PHE A 327 -21.64 -5.35 -4.44
CA PHE A 327 -20.33 -5.87 -4.81
C PHE A 327 -19.65 -6.59 -3.63
N MET A 328 -19.59 -5.96 -2.44
CA MET A 328 -18.96 -6.57 -1.26
C MET A 328 -19.71 -7.80 -0.76
N GLN A 329 -21.04 -7.73 -0.66
CA GLN A 329 -21.86 -8.82 -0.12
C GLN A 329 -21.87 -10.05 -1.02
N THR A 330 -21.79 -9.85 -2.34
CA THR A 330 -21.91 -10.93 -3.33
C THR A 330 -20.58 -11.28 -4.00
N PHE A 331 -19.45 -10.75 -3.52
CA PHE A 331 -18.14 -10.92 -4.15
C PHE A 331 -17.84 -12.38 -4.55
N ASP A 332 -17.97 -13.31 -3.61
CA ASP A 332 -17.59 -14.73 -3.80
C ASP A 332 -18.47 -15.48 -4.82
N ILE A 333 -19.70 -15.01 -5.07
CA ILE A 333 -20.66 -15.63 -6.00
C ILE A 333 -20.86 -14.80 -7.28
N GLY A 334 -20.42 -13.54 -7.28
CA GLY A 334 -20.51 -12.56 -8.35
C GLY A 334 -19.15 -12.28 -8.96
N PHE A 335 -18.57 -11.10 -8.66
CA PHE A 335 -17.32 -10.63 -9.26
C PHE A 335 -16.16 -11.63 -9.09
N GLY A 336 -15.91 -12.07 -7.86
CA GLY A 336 -14.85 -13.03 -7.54
C GLY A 336 -15.04 -14.38 -8.23
N ARG A 337 -16.29 -14.84 -8.38
CA ARG A 337 -16.59 -16.07 -9.14
C ARG A 337 -16.33 -15.92 -10.63
N ARG A 338 -16.76 -14.81 -11.24
CA ARG A 338 -16.57 -14.55 -12.68
C ARG A 338 -15.09 -14.48 -13.04
N HIS A 339 -14.30 -13.82 -12.19
CA HIS A 339 -12.87 -13.60 -12.41
C HIS A 339 -11.98 -14.62 -11.71
N ARG A 340 -12.52 -15.71 -11.16
CA ARG A 340 -11.78 -16.63 -10.28
C ARG A 340 -10.47 -17.13 -10.89
N SER A 341 -10.50 -17.63 -12.13
CA SER A 341 -9.30 -18.12 -12.80
C SER A 341 -8.24 -17.04 -12.99
N VAL A 342 -8.67 -15.80 -13.25
CA VAL A 342 -7.78 -14.65 -13.44
C VAL A 342 -7.17 -14.22 -12.09
N LEU A 343 -8.00 -14.10 -11.05
CA LEU A 343 -7.56 -13.73 -9.71
C LEU A 343 -6.59 -14.78 -9.13
N ASP A 344 -6.90 -16.07 -9.28
CA ASP A 344 -6.02 -17.17 -8.86
C ASP A 344 -4.68 -17.13 -9.61
N ALA A 345 -4.69 -16.84 -10.92
CA ALA A 345 -3.49 -16.72 -11.72
C ALA A 345 -2.64 -15.48 -11.35
N ILE A 346 -3.28 -14.34 -11.08
CA ILE A 346 -2.60 -13.13 -10.58
C ILE A 346 -1.92 -13.43 -9.24
N ALA A 347 -2.65 -14.02 -8.29
CA ALA A 347 -2.14 -14.40 -6.98
C ALA A 347 -0.94 -15.34 -7.11
N ALA A 348 -1.03 -16.35 -7.96
CA ALA A 348 0.05 -17.31 -8.18
C ALA A 348 1.32 -16.68 -8.80
N ARG A 349 1.16 -15.73 -9.74
CA ARG A 349 2.31 -15.09 -10.41
C ARG A 349 2.97 -14.01 -9.57
N ILE A 350 2.19 -13.18 -8.86
CA ILE A 350 2.73 -12.18 -7.93
C ILE A 350 3.37 -12.87 -6.73
N GLY A 351 2.70 -13.89 -6.18
CA GLY A 351 3.25 -14.72 -5.13
C GLY A 351 3.52 -13.99 -3.81
N LEU A 352 3.02 -12.78 -3.60
CA LEU A 352 3.09 -12.10 -2.31
C LEU A 352 2.03 -12.66 -1.37
N ASP A 353 2.36 -12.74 -0.08
CA ASP A 353 1.46 -13.21 0.98
C ASP A 353 0.31 -12.20 1.18
N TYR A 354 0.62 -10.90 1.06
CA TYR A 354 -0.35 -9.81 1.12
C TYR A 354 -0.04 -8.76 0.07
N PHE A 355 -1.01 -8.48 -0.81
CA PHE A 355 -0.93 -7.38 -1.79
C PHE A 355 -2.33 -6.97 -2.23
N ILE A 356 -2.42 -5.89 -2.97
CA ILE A 356 -3.65 -5.30 -3.45
C ILE A 356 -3.54 -5.10 -4.97
N ILE A 357 -4.65 -5.21 -5.67
CA ILE A 357 -4.78 -4.67 -7.03
C ILE A 357 -5.90 -3.66 -7.10
N ASP A 358 -5.72 -2.67 -7.94
CA ASP A 358 -6.78 -1.81 -8.42
C ASP A 358 -7.12 -2.21 -9.86
N CYS A 359 -8.40 -2.47 -10.11
CA CYS A 359 -8.87 -3.07 -11.36
C CYS A 359 -10.26 -2.56 -11.77
N ALA A 360 -10.67 -2.93 -12.98
CA ALA A 360 -11.99 -2.71 -13.55
C ALA A 360 -12.45 -3.94 -14.35
N GLU A 361 -13.69 -3.93 -14.81
CA GLU A 361 -14.20 -4.89 -15.79
C GLU A 361 -14.34 -4.15 -17.12
N THR A 362 -13.75 -4.68 -18.19
CA THR A 362 -13.87 -4.11 -19.54
C THR A 362 -15.26 -4.41 -20.14
N LYS A 363 -15.62 -3.74 -21.24
CA LYS A 363 -16.92 -3.93 -21.91
C LYS A 363 -17.14 -5.37 -22.42
N ASP A 364 -16.06 -6.08 -22.75
CA ASP A 364 -16.06 -7.49 -23.14
C ASP A 364 -15.92 -8.47 -21.97
N GLY A 365 -15.85 -7.96 -20.73
CA GLY A 365 -15.87 -8.76 -19.51
C GLY A 365 -14.51 -9.26 -19.02
N ALA A 366 -13.40 -8.78 -19.60
CA ALA A 366 -12.06 -9.07 -19.08
C ALA A 366 -11.77 -8.25 -17.80
N LEU A 367 -10.91 -8.78 -16.94
CA LEU A 367 -10.41 -8.03 -15.78
C LEU A 367 -9.34 -7.07 -16.26
N LEU A 368 -9.54 -5.76 -16.14
CA LEU A 368 -8.54 -4.74 -16.41
C LEU A 368 -7.76 -4.43 -15.14
N VAL A 369 -6.45 -4.65 -15.10
CA VAL A 369 -5.60 -4.28 -13.96
C VAL A 369 -4.85 -2.98 -14.25
N PHE A 370 -4.94 -2.02 -13.33
CA PHE A 370 -4.26 -0.72 -13.41
C PHE A 370 -2.93 -0.72 -12.65
N GLU A 371 -2.90 -1.38 -11.50
CA GLU A 371 -1.76 -1.46 -10.60
C GLU A 371 -1.93 -2.65 -9.66
N ALA A 372 -0.79 -3.15 -9.19
CA ALA A 372 -0.68 -3.97 -8.01
C ALA A 372 0.30 -3.28 -7.07
N ASP A 373 -0.01 -3.25 -5.79
CA ASP A 373 0.86 -2.66 -4.77
C ASP A 373 0.75 -3.45 -3.46
N ASN A 374 1.72 -3.29 -2.56
CA ASN A 374 1.61 -3.79 -1.20
C ASN A 374 1.21 -2.71 -0.19
N THR A 375 1.10 -1.44 -0.58
CA THR A 375 0.93 -0.31 0.36
C THR A 375 -0.45 0.33 0.36
N ALA A 376 -1.37 -0.08 -0.52
CA ALA A 376 -2.74 0.39 -0.52
C ALA A 376 -3.40 0.17 0.84
N VAL A 377 -4.03 1.24 1.33
CA VAL A 377 -4.66 1.25 2.65
C VAL A 377 -5.92 0.38 2.63
N VAL A 378 -5.97 -0.60 3.53
CA VAL A 378 -7.16 -1.37 3.89
C VAL A 378 -7.50 -1.04 5.33
N HIS A 379 -8.67 -0.45 5.56
CA HIS A 379 -9.02 0.14 6.84
C HIS A 379 -10.52 0.06 7.10
N ASN A 380 -10.92 0.16 8.36
CA ASN A 380 -12.33 0.22 8.78
C ASN A 380 -12.68 1.59 9.38
N MET A 381 -12.19 2.67 8.75
CA MET A 381 -12.39 4.04 9.27
C MET A 381 -13.69 4.68 8.77
N ASP A 382 -14.26 4.17 7.68
CA ASP A 382 -15.46 4.72 7.05
C ASP A 382 -16.65 4.78 8.03
N PRO A 383 -17.42 5.89 8.08
CA PRO A 383 -18.52 6.05 9.02
C PRO A 383 -19.61 4.98 8.80
N PRO A 384 -19.91 4.14 9.80
CA PRO A 384 -20.83 3.01 9.63
C PRO A 384 -22.29 3.42 9.41
N ASP A 385 -22.67 4.63 9.79
CA ASP A 385 -23.97 5.23 9.47
C ASP A 385 -24.10 5.59 7.98
N VAL A 386 -22.98 5.84 7.29
CA VAL A 386 -22.93 6.10 5.85
C VAL A 386 -22.64 4.82 5.06
N PHE A 387 -21.75 3.97 5.55
CA PHE A 387 -21.27 2.76 4.87
C PHE A 387 -21.44 1.49 5.74
N PRO A 388 -22.69 1.11 6.11
CA PRO A 388 -22.94 0.06 7.09
C PRO A 388 -22.43 -1.34 6.68
N TYR A 389 -22.19 -1.56 5.39
CA TYR A 389 -21.70 -2.84 4.84
C TYR A 389 -20.18 -2.98 4.90
N LYS A 390 -19.42 -1.90 5.11
CA LYS A 390 -17.95 -1.94 5.13
C LYS A 390 -17.38 -2.63 6.37
N PRO A 391 -17.83 -2.34 7.62
CA PRO A 391 -17.27 -3.00 8.80
C PRO A 391 -17.26 -4.53 8.76
N PRO A 392 -18.37 -5.23 8.45
CA PRO A 392 -18.33 -6.69 8.38
C PRO A 392 -17.44 -7.20 7.24
N GLN A 393 -17.27 -6.45 6.14
CA GLN A 393 -16.37 -6.82 5.06
C GLN A 393 -14.89 -6.64 5.45
N MET A 394 -14.53 -5.54 6.11
CA MET A 394 -13.17 -5.28 6.56
C MET A 394 -12.73 -6.30 7.62
N GLN A 395 -13.62 -6.66 8.55
CA GLN A 395 -13.36 -7.70 9.55
C GLN A 395 -13.03 -9.06 8.93
N LYS A 396 -13.62 -9.41 7.77
CA LYS A 396 -13.24 -10.64 7.04
C LYS A 396 -11.79 -10.58 6.56
N ILE A 397 -11.36 -9.44 6.01
CA ILE A 397 -9.98 -9.24 5.54
C ILE A 397 -9.01 -9.26 6.71
N PHE A 398 -9.34 -8.59 7.82
CA PHE A 398 -8.49 -8.55 9.01
C PHE A 398 -8.33 -9.95 9.63
N ALA A 399 -9.43 -10.70 9.72
CA ALA A 399 -9.40 -12.10 10.17
C ALA A 399 -8.56 -12.99 9.24
N ALA A 400 -8.66 -12.81 7.93
CA ALA A 400 -7.83 -13.54 6.96
C ALA A 400 -6.34 -13.20 7.14
N PHE A 401 -5.99 -11.93 7.33
CA PHE A 401 -4.61 -11.50 7.55
C PHE A 401 -4.05 -12.08 8.85
N ALA A 402 -4.80 -12.01 9.96
CA ALA A 402 -4.40 -12.61 11.23
C ALA A 402 -4.26 -14.14 11.15
N ALA A 403 -5.13 -14.81 10.38
CA ALA A 403 -5.05 -16.25 10.15
C ALA A 403 -3.81 -16.64 9.32
N MET A 404 -3.48 -15.86 8.28
CA MET A 404 -2.25 -16.01 7.51
C MET A 404 -1.01 -15.90 8.41
N ILE A 405 -0.92 -14.85 9.24
CA ILE A 405 0.18 -14.72 10.20
C ILE A 405 0.29 -15.96 11.11
N ALA A 406 -0.84 -16.44 11.65
CA ALA A 406 -0.85 -17.60 12.52
C ALA A 406 -0.41 -18.89 11.81
N LYS A 407 -0.83 -19.10 10.56
CA LYS A 407 -0.43 -20.23 9.71
C LYS A 407 1.09 -20.26 9.51
N HIS A 408 1.70 -19.14 9.13
CA HIS A 408 3.15 -19.09 8.90
C HIS A 408 3.95 -19.29 10.20
N ALA A 409 3.50 -18.72 11.32
CA ALA A 409 4.11 -18.94 12.62
C ALA A 409 4.10 -20.44 13.02
N ALA A 410 2.98 -21.13 12.83
CA ALA A 410 2.83 -22.55 13.16
C ALA A 410 3.74 -23.44 12.30
N LEU A 411 3.76 -23.22 10.97
CA LEU A 411 4.62 -23.96 10.05
C LEU A 411 6.12 -23.84 10.40
N ALA A 412 6.55 -22.67 10.90
CA ALA A 412 7.93 -22.48 11.34
C ALA A 412 8.24 -23.24 12.63
N ALA A 413 7.32 -23.26 13.58
CA ALA A 413 7.46 -24.02 14.81
C ALA A 413 7.55 -25.53 14.53
N GLU A 414 6.74 -26.04 13.60
CA GLU A 414 6.78 -27.45 13.17
C GLU A 414 8.10 -27.82 12.47
N ARG A 415 8.69 -26.92 11.67
CA ARG A 415 10.00 -27.17 11.03
C ARG A 415 11.18 -27.13 11.99
N ALA A 416 11.02 -26.45 13.13
CA ALA A 416 12.05 -26.30 14.15
C ALA A 416 12.02 -27.42 15.22
N ALA A 417 10.90 -28.13 15.35
CA ALA A 417 10.71 -29.29 16.21
C ALA A 417 11.18 -30.58 15.49
#